data_AF-A0A0J8UCK5-F1
#
_entry.id   AF-A0A0J8UCK5-F1
#
_cell.length_a   1.000
_cell.length_b   1.000
_cell.length_c   1.000
_cell.angle_alpha   90.00
_cell.angle_beta   90.00
_cell.angle_gamma   90.00
#
_symmetry.space_group_name_H-M   'P 1'
#
loop_
_entity.id
_entity.type
_entity.pdbx_description
1 polymer ?
#
loop_
_entity_poly.entity_id
_entity_poly.type
_entity_poly.pdbx_seq_one_letter_code
_entity_poly.pdbx_strand_id
1 'polypeptide(L)'
;MDRLSSYASRDSDSKDTIEAKREAEEDATRKLLERVKISEEPGPTEAPETKQNGTAEPAKESKKEKSEQESLPGVSVEAPKEDTGAESKSALPGDIKLYEVFYDQVVNLVKTRGLPIQDTIALLVSLANLALNIYPNKLEYVDQILEFATQKTLEHADSADLHSAPAQSSLLNLLLAPIHSYASIFTALSLPNYIPLYAAQSYPTRRAVAGDISRNILRSKTLISTTESLDNVLRVLKVLIKEGMQQPLGYPGMSTQRRGETDETLEEQGWLARIVHFIQGSNNDIQFKLLQATRTAYLEGNERIRYTTPAIITASLKLARHLKKREHFEDNFQSQSTALFRFMHQCVSTLYQRVNSGCAELSLRLFVLCGQVADEVGFEEFSYEFFAQAFTVYEDSISDSRAQFQAVCILVSALYGTRNFSRENYDTLITKAALHGSKLLKKPDQCRAVYLASHLWWVMDSPQPEGEEPKVVYRDGKRVLECLPRALRVADACMDTAVSVELFIEILNRYVYYFDQQNESVTIKYLNGLIELIQSNLQSNQVDGSINSSLENPKRHFQRTLEYIKSRDL
;
A
#
# COMPACT_ATOMS: atom_id res chain seq x y z
N MET A 1 6.57 -37.25 18.54
CA MET A 1 6.35 -36.65 17.20
C MET A 1 7.56 -35.83 16.78
N ASP A 2 8.08 -34.95 17.64
CA ASP A 2 9.24 -34.08 17.33
C ASP A 2 10.50 -34.80 16.85
N ARG A 3 10.84 -35.98 17.41
CA ARG A 3 11.97 -36.78 16.92
C ARG A 3 11.78 -37.34 15.51
N LEU A 4 10.54 -37.66 15.13
CA LEU A 4 10.20 -38.12 13.78
C LEU A 4 10.18 -36.93 12.80
N SER A 5 9.65 -35.80 13.26
CA SER A 5 9.62 -34.53 12.52
C SER A 5 11.05 -34.03 12.21
N SER A 6 11.98 -34.08 13.17
CA SER A 6 13.38 -33.69 12.93
C SER A 6 14.19 -34.68 12.10
N TYR A 7 13.78 -35.95 12.08
CA TYR A 7 14.36 -36.94 11.17
C TYR A 7 13.89 -36.68 9.73
N ALA A 8 12.61 -36.40 9.53
CA ALA A 8 12.04 -36.09 8.22
C ALA A 8 12.61 -34.82 7.59
N SER A 9 12.84 -33.76 8.39
CA SER A 9 13.38 -32.50 7.87
C SER A 9 14.83 -32.62 7.36
N ARG A 10 15.66 -33.42 8.04
CA ARG A 10 17.09 -33.63 7.67
C ARG A 10 17.29 -34.22 6.27
N ASP A 11 16.35 -35.02 5.79
CA ASP A 11 16.46 -35.63 4.46
C ASP A 11 15.86 -34.75 3.35
N SER A 12 14.87 -33.90 3.70
CA SER A 12 14.19 -32.98 2.77
C SER A 12 15.03 -31.80 2.30
N ASP A 13 16.07 -31.43 3.05
CA ASP A 13 16.98 -30.31 2.71
C ASP A 13 17.94 -30.64 1.56
N SER A 14 17.96 -31.90 1.09
CA SER A 14 18.98 -32.38 0.15
C SER A 14 18.58 -32.35 -1.33
N LYS A 15 17.31 -32.12 -1.70
CA LYS A 15 16.85 -32.43 -3.08
C LYS A 15 15.93 -31.45 -3.83
N ASP A 16 15.20 -30.53 -3.17
CA ASP A 16 14.20 -29.72 -3.88
C ASP A 16 14.55 -28.23 -3.93
N THR A 17 14.54 -27.65 -5.14
CA THR A 17 14.60 -26.19 -5.32
C THR A 17 13.33 -25.55 -4.74
N ILE A 18 13.44 -24.34 -4.19
CA ILE A 18 12.31 -23.60 -3.60
C ILE A 18 11.15 -23.44 -4.61
N GLU A 19 11.48 -23.31 -5.89
CA GLU A 19 10.51 -23.24 -7.00
C GLU A 19 9.74 -24.55 -7.19
N ALA A 20 10.41 -25.71 -7.15
CA ALA A 20 9.74 -27.01 -7.25
C ALA A 20 8.80 -27.28 -6.06
N LYS A 21 9.19 -26.86 -4.84
CA LYS A 21 8.31 -26.93 -3.66
C LYS A 21 7.06 -26.06 -3.85
N ARG A 22 7.24 -24.85 -4.39
CA ARG A 22 6.14 -23.92 -4.63
C ARG A 22 5.14 -24.45 -5.67
N GLU A 23 5.61 -25.02 -6.78
CA GLU A 23 4.73 -25.61 -7.79
C GLU A 23 3.93 -26.80 -7.23
N ALA A 24 4.59 -27.69 -6.47
CA ALA A 24 3.92 -28.82 -5.83
C ALA A 24 2.85 -28.38 -4.81
N GLU A 25 3.11 -27.31 -4.06
CA GLU A 25 2.15 -26.69 -3.16
C GLU A 25 0.97 -26.05 -3.91
N GLU A 26 1.24 -25.29 -4.98
CA GLU A 26 0.19 -24.66 -5.80
C GLU A 26 -0.74 -25.72 -6.43
N ASP A 27 -0.21 -26.83 -6.91
CA ASP A 27 -1.02 -27.95 -7.40
C ASP A 27 -1.81 -28.65 -6.29
N ALA A 28 -1.23 -28.80 -5.10
CA ALA A 28 -1.93 -29.36 -3.95
C ALA A 28 -3.09 -28.46 -3.48
N THR A 29 -2.89 -27.14 -3.45
CA THR A 29 -3.96 -26.18 -3.10
C THR A 29 -5.10 -26.23 -4.10
N ARG A 30 -4.79 -26.30 -5.40
CA ARG A 30 -5.82 -26.42 -6.44
C ARG A 30 -6.65 -27.68 -6.27
N LYS A 31 -6.00 -28.83 -6.05
CA LYS A 31 -6.68 -30.12 -5.81
C LYS A 31 -7.58 -30.09 -4.56
N LEU A 32 -7.11 -29.46 -3.48
CA LEU A 32 -7.89 -29.32 -2.26
C LEU A 32 -9.13 -28.44 -2.49
N LEU A 33 -8.96 -27.28 -3.13
CA LEU A 33 -10.07 -26.37 -3.42
C LEU A 33 -11.10 -26.98 -4.37
N GLU A 34 -10.68 -27.79 -5.35
CA GLU A 34 -11.59 -28.55 -6.22
C GLU A 34 -12.41 -29.57 -5.43
N ARG A 35 -11.78 -30.34 -4.51
CA ARG A 35 -12.52 -31.29 -3.66
C ARG A 35 -13.51 -30.59 -2.74
N VAL A 36 -13.13 -29.46 -2.14
CA VAL A 36 -14.01 -28.66 -1.29
C VAL A 36 -15.21 -28.14 -2.08
N LYS A 37 -15.00 -27.62 -3.30
CA LYS A 37 -16.10 -27.18 -4.19
C LYS A 37 -17.03 -28.33 -4.57
N ILE A 38 -16.49 -29.51 -4.89
CA ILE A 38 -17.28 -30.71 -5.21
C ILE A 38 -18.09 -31.18 -4.00
N SER A 39 -17.59 -31.01 -2.77
CA SER A 39 -18.34 -31.33 -1.55
C SER A 39 -19.42 -30.31 -1.17
N GLU A 40 -19.40 -29.10 -1.72
CA GLU A 40 -20.40 -28.04 -1.49
C GLU A 40 -21.55 -28.02 -2.52
N GLU A 41 -21.46 -28.76 -3.65
CA GLU A 41 -22.59 -28.90 -4.57
C GLU A 41 -23.66 -29.84 -3.97
N PRO A 42 -24.94 -29.40 -3.87
CA PRO A 42 -26.00 -30.28 -3.38
C PRO A 42 -26.28 -31.34 -4.44
N GLY A 43 -26.08 -32.60 -4.07
CA GLY A 43 -26.52 -33.74 -4.88
C GLY A 43 -28.02 -33.65 -5.22
N PRO A 44 -28.45 -34.24 -6.35
CA PRO A 44 -29.82 -34.09 -6.84
C PRO A 44 -30.82 -34.59 -5.79
N THR A 45 -31.76 -33.70 -5.46
CA THR A 45 -32.88 -33.93 -4.55
C THR A 45 -33.77 -35.07 -5.07
N GLU A 46 -33.79 -36.21 -4.37
CA GLU A 46 -34.88 -37.17 -4.50
C GLU A 46 -36.17 -36.54 -3.94
N ALA A 47 -37.20 -36.49 -4.78
CA ALA A 47 -38.53 -36.02 -4.43
C ALA A 47 -39.24 -37.03 -3.49
N PRO A 48 -40.11 -36.57 -2.57
CA PRO A 48 -40.73 -37.43 -1.56
C PRO A 48 -41.95 -38.16 -2.13
N GLU A 49 -41.94 -39.50 -2.12
CA GLU A 49 -43.13 -40.31 -2.39
C GLU A 49 -43.96 -40.54 -1.10
N THR A 50 -45.19 -40.07 -1.17
CA THR A 50 -46.32 -40.27 -0.27
C THR A 50 -46.76 -41.74 -0.13
N LYS A 51 -46.99 -42.20 1.10
CA LYS A 51 -47.65 -43.48 1.41
C LYS A 51 -49.17 -43.40 1.25
N GLN A 52 -49.80 -44.41 0.63
CA GLN A 52 -51.15 -44.88 0.97
C GLN A 52 -51.45 -46.33 0.50
N ASN A 53 -51.83 -47.17 1.48
CA ASN A 53 -52.63 -48.40 1.54
C ASN A 53 -52.95 -49.31 0.31
N GLY A 54 -52.85 -50.63 0.55
CA GLY A 54 -53.93 -51.59 0.19
C GLY A 54 -53.56 -52.96 -0.43
N THR A 55 -53.38 -53.98 0.43
CA THR A 55 -53.80 -55.42 0.28
C THR A 55 -53.56 -56.23 -1.02
N ALA A 56 -52.75 -57.31 -0.94
CA ALA A 56 -53.12 -58.73 -1.22
C ALA A 56 -51.90 -59.68 -1.11
N GLU A 57 -52.09 -60.77 -0.35
CA GLU A 57 -51.23 -61.97 -0.14
C GLU A 57 -51.17 -62.95 -1.35
N PRO A 58 -50.50 -64.13 -1.31
CA PRO A 58 -49.13 -64.45 -0.85
C PRO A 58 -48.39 -65.50 -1.75
N ALA A 59 -47.20 -65.93 -1.29
CA ALA A 59 -46.55 -67.24 -1.46
C ALA A 59 -45.53 -67.45 -2.61
N LYS A 60 -44.26 -67.69 -2.26
CA LYS A 60 -43.71 -69.04 -2.00
C LYS A 60 -42.25 -69.01 -1.51
N GLU A 61 -42.00 -69.82 -0.49
CA GLU A 61 -40.69 -70.23 0.02
C GLU A 61 -39.86 -70.98 -1.03
N SER A 62 -38.52 -70.90 -0.96
CA SER A 62 -37.68 -72.10 -0.73
C SER A 62 -36.19 -71.76 -0.54
N LYS A 63 -35.59 -72.48 0.42
CA LYS A 63 -34.20 -72.48 0.90
C LYS A 63 -33.26 -73.32 0.01
N LYS A 64 -31.93 -73.05 0.12
CA LYS A 64 -30.77 -73.98 0.40
C LYS A 64 -29.51 -73.67 -0.45
N GLU A 65 -28.39 -73.33 0.22
CA GLU A 65 -27.14 -74.14 0.47
C GLU A 65 -26.15 -74.08 -0.71
N LYS A 66 -24.92 -73.49 -0.60
CA LYS A 66 -23.62 -74.04 -0.13
C LYS A 66 -23.36 -75.48 -0.66
N SER A 67 -22.26 -75.87 -1.32
CA SER A 67 -20.83 -75.54 -1.15
C SER A 67 -19.93 -76.18 -2.26
N GLU A 68 -18.70 -75.64 -2.45
CA GLU A 68 -17.40 -76.30 -2.82
C GLU A 68 -17.26 -76.95 -4.24
N GLN A 69 -16.12 -76.96 -4.96
CA GLN A 69 -14.69 -76.69 -4.71
C GLN A 69 -13.90 -76.60 -6.06
N GLU A 70 -12.82 -75.79 -6.07
CA GLU A 70 -11.53 -75.89 -6.81
C GLU A 70 -11.41 -76.21 -8.33
N SER A 71 -10.75 -75.30 -9.07
CA SER A 71 -9.41 -75.53 -9.69
C SER A 71 -8.99 -74.37 -10.63
N LEU A 72 -7.75 -73.88 -10.47
CA LEU A 72 -6.96 -73.10 -11.46
C LEU A 72 -6.43 -74.07 -12.54
N PRO A 73 -6.10 -73.67 -13.80
CA PRO A 73 -5.12 -72.60 -14.09
C PRO A 73 -5.24 -71.79 -15.42
N GLY A 74 -4.64 -70.59 -15.44
CA GLY A 74 -3.75 -70.13 -16.51
C GLY A 74 -4.30 -69.36 -17.75
N VAL A 75 -3.60 -68.24 -18.04
CA VAL A 75 -3.36 -67.58 -19.35
C VAL A 75 -4.23 -66.34 -19.72
N SER A 76 -3.73 -65.17 -19.29
CA SER A 76 -3.50 -63.88 -19.97
C SER A 76 -4.40 -63.36 -21.11
N VAL A 77 -4.87 -62.10 -20.98
CA VAL A 77 -4.71 -61.01 -21.97
C VAL A 77 -4.66 -59.62 -21.28
N GLU A 78 -3.53 -58.93 -21.53
CA GLU A 78 -3.15 -57.50 -21.57
C GLU A 78 -3.90 -56.36 -20.83
N ALA A 79 -3.08 -55.54 -20.14
CA ALA A 79 -3.35 -54.20 -19.64
C ALA A 79 -2.86 -53.11 -20.63
N PRO A 80 -3.48 -51.90 -20.65
CA PRO A 80 -2.83 -50.70 -21.16
C PRO A 80 -1.97 -50.03 -20.08
N LYS A 81 -0.80 -49.57 -20.50
CA LYS A 81 0.29 -48.99 -19.70
C LYS A 81 -0.08 -47.64 -19.07
N GLU A 82 0.18 -47.50 -17.77
CA GLU A 82 0.36 -46.21 -17.10
C GLU A 82 1.75 -45.65 -17.39
N ASP A 83 1.76 -44.36 -17.72
CA ASP A 83 2.94 -43.57 -18.04
C ASP A 83 3.65 -43.16 -16.74
N THR A 84 4.94 -43.47 -16.67
CA THR A 84 5.79 -43.27 -15.50
C THR A 84 6.22 -41.81 -15.36
N GLY A 85 5.68 -41.11 -14.36
CA GLY A 85 6.09 -39.76 -13.95
C GLY A 85 6.51 -39.71 -12.48
N ALA A 86 7.83 -39.85 -12.25
CA ALA A 86 8.62 -39.53 -11.05
C ALA A 86 7.90 -39.36 -9.69
N GLU A 87 7.77 -40.47 -8.94
CA GLU A 87 7.49 -40.44 -7.51
C GLU A 87 8.76 -40.06 -6.72
N SER A 88 8.70 -38.95 -5.97
CA SER A 88 9.67 -38.62 -4.92
C SER A 88 9.54 -39.65 -3.79
N LYS A 89 10.44 -40.63 -3.74
CA LYS A 89 10.50 -41.65 -2.69
C LYS A 89 10.62 -41.02 -1.30
N SER A 90 9.58 -41.14 -0.48
CA SER A 90 9.65 -40.90 0.96
C SER A 90 10.38 -42.09 1.63
N ALA A 91 11.43 -41.79 2.41
CA ALA A 91 12.33 -42.80 2.99
C ALA A 91 11.95 -43.18 4.43
N LEU A 92 10.66 -43.33 4.72
CA LEU A 92 10.17 -44.02 5.93
C LEU A 92 9.83 -45.48 5.55
N PRO A 93 10.02 -46.46 6.45
CA PRO A 93 9.71 -47.85 6.13
C PRO A 93 8.21 -48.01 5.81
N GLY A 94 7.91 -48.18 4.52
CA GLY A 94 6.67 -48.66 3.90
C GLY A 94 5.34 -48.13 4.44
N ASP A 95 4.60 -47.36 3.64
CA ASP A 95 3.11 -47.26 3.59
C ASP A 95 2.30 -47.16 4.91
N ILE A 96 2.93 -46.95 6.06
CA ILE A 96 2.23 -46.70 7.31
C ILE A 96 1.81 -45.24 7.26
N LYS A 97 0.50 -45.04 7.15
CA LYS A 97 -0.14 -43.73 7.28
C LYS A 97 -0.05 -43.21 8.72
N LEU A 98 1.18 -42.89 9.13
CA LEU A 98 1.57 -42.48 10.48
C LEU A 98 0.67 -41.33 10.97
N TYR A 99 0.35 -40.38 10.08
CA TYR A 99 -0.55 -39.28 10.39
C TYR A 99 -1.93 -39.77 10.81
N GLU A 100 -2.61 -40.62 10.01
CA GLU A 100 -3.96 -41.10 10.30
C GLU A 100 -4.01 -41.87 11.62
N VAL A 101 -3.04 -42.75 11.86
CA VAL A 101 -2.95 -43.51 13.12
C VAL A 101 -2.73 -42.61 14.33
N PHE A 102 -1.81 -41.64 14.23
CA PHE A 102 -1.57 -40.70 15.32
C PHE A 102 -2.74 -39.76 15.54
N TYR A 103 -3.40 -39.30 14.48
CA TYR A 103 -4.55 -38.42 14.56
C TYR A 103 -5.72 -39.10 15.29
N ASP A 104 -6.07 -40.32 14.87
CA ASP A 104 -7.13 -41.10 15.52
C ASP A 104 -6.81 -41.37 16.99
N GLN A 105 -5.56 -41.70 17.31
CA GLN A 105 -5.13 -41.90 18.69
C GLN A 105 -5.20 -40.61 19.51
N VAL A 106 -4.80 -39.46 18.96
CA VAL A 106 -4.89 -38.16 19.64
C VAL A 106 -6.34 -37.78 19.89
N VAL A 107 -7.22 -37.90 18.89
CA VAL A 107 -8.65 -37.58 19.03
C VAL A 107 -9.30 -38.50 20.06
N ASN A 108 -9.00 -39.81 20.02
CA ASN A 108 -9.51 -40.77 21.00
C ASN A 108 -8.98 -40.50 22.41
N LEU A 109 -7.71 -40.11 22.55
CA LEU A 109 -7.11 -39.77 23.83
C LEU A 109 -7.77 -38.53 24.45
N VAL A 110 -8.03 -37.50 23.65
CA VAL A 110 -8.71 -36.28 24.10
C VAL A 110 -10.13 -36.61 24.56
N LYS A 111 -10.88 -37.41 23.78
CA LYS A 111 -12.27 -37.81 24.12
C LYS A 111 -12.37 -38.71 25.35
N THR A 112 -11.42 -39.62 25.55
CA THR A 112 -11.47 -40.62 26.64
C THR A 112 -10.88 -40.14 27.95
N ARG A 113 -9.85 -39.28 27.91
CA ARG A 113 -9.13 -38.86 29.13
C ARG A 113 -9.39 -37.43 29.57
N GLY A 114 -10.05 -36.59 28.77
CA GLY A 114 -10.38 -35.21 29.14
C GLY A 114 -9.12 -34.40 29.45
N LEU A 115 -8.19 -34.33 28.50
CA LEU A 115 -6.94 -33.58 28.67
C LEU A 115 -7.19 -32.07 28.83
N PRO A 116 -6.37 -31.35 29.60
CA PRO A 116 -6.38 -29.90 29.59
C PRO A 116 -6.23 -29.35 28.17
N ILE A 117 -6.88 -28.22 27.89
CA ILE A 117 -6.87 -27.64 26.55
C ILE A 117 -5.46 -27.28 26.08
N GLN A 118 -4.60 -26.81 27.00
CA GLN A 118 -3.20 -26.52 26.71
C GLN A 118 -2.46 -27.74 26.15
N ASP A 119 -2.58 -28.90 26.80
CA ASP A 119 -1.89 -30.13 26.39
C ASP A 119 -2.47 -30.67 25.08
N THR A 120 -3.79 -30.52 24.90
CA THR A 120 -4.46 -30.87 23.65
C THR A 120 -3.91 -30.05 22.48
N ILE A 121 -3.81 -28.73 22.64
CA ILE A 121 -3.26 -27.85 21.60
C ILE A 121 -1.77 -28.12 21.37
N ALA A 122 -0.99 -28.35 22.42
CA ALA A 122 0.42 -28.69 22.29
C ALA A 122 0.64 -30.00 21.51
N LEU A 123 -0.22 -31.01 21.72
CA LEU A 123 -0.23 -32.23 20.91
C LEU A 123 -0.56 -31.92 19.44
N LEU A 124 -1.56 -31.07 19.19
CA LEU A 124 -1.91 -30.63 17.83
C LEU A 124 -0.76 -29.90 17.13
N VAL A 125 0.02 -29.07 17.84
CA VAL A 125 1.24 -28.43 17.29
C VAL A 125 2.25 -29.49 16.85
N SER A 126 2.52 -30.48 17.70
CA SER A 126 3.47 -31.55 17.39
C SER A 126 3.00 -32.41 16.21
N LEU A 127 1.69 -32.59 16.07
CA LEU A 127 1.06 -33.34 14.99
C LEU A 127 1.03 -32.53 13.68
N ALA A 128 0.85 -31.21 13.75
CA ALA A 128 0.99 -30.30 12.61
C ALA A 128 2.43 -30.29 12.09
N ASN A 129 3.42 -30.17 12.97
CA ASN A 129 4.84 -30.23 12.58
C ASN A 129 5.24 -31.59 12.00
N LEU A 130 4.60 -32.68 12.44
CA LEU A 130 4.78 -34.01 11.85
C LEU A 130 4.18 -34.07 10.45
N ALA A 131 2.95 -33.58 10.28
CA ALA A 131 2.25 -33.56 9.00
C ALA A 131 2.99 -32.69 7.97
N LEU A 132 3.41 -31.48 8.35
CA LEU A 132 4.14 -30.54 7.49
C LEU A 132 5.49 -31.10 7.02
N ASN A 133 6.22 -31.79 7.90
CA ASN A 133 7.57 -32.30 7.57
C ASN A 133 7.55 -33.64 6.84
N ILE A 134 6.57 -34.52 7.09
CA ILE A 134 6.51 -35.84 6.46
C ILE A 134 5.66 -35.81 5.19
N TYR A 135 4.59 -35.02 5.17
CA TYR A 135 3.60 -34.98 4.08
C TYR A 135 3.31 -33.53 3.61
N PRO A 136 4.32 -32.79 3.12
CA PRO A 136 4.14 -31.38 2.72
C PRO A 136 3.07 -31.17 1.65
N ASN A 137 2.87 -32.16 0.76
CA ASN A 137 1.91 -32.06 -0.35
C ASN A 137 0.46 -32.43 0.05
N LYS A 138 0.21 -32.88 1.29
CA LYS A 138 -1.13 -33.30 1.75
C LYS A 138 -1.73 -32.25 2.69
N LEU A 139 -2.27 -31.20 2.07
CA LEU A 139 -2.89 -30.07 2.78
C LEU A 139 -4.08 -30.47 3.66
N GLU A 140 -4.80 -31.54 3.30
CA GLU A 140 -5.97 -32.06 4.01
C GLU A 140 -5.64 -32.44 5.46
N TYR A 141 -4.44 -32.97 5.69
CA TYR A 141 -4.00 -33.35 7.04
C TYR A 141 -3.84 -32.12 7.93
N VAL A 142 -3.24 -31.05 7.40
CA VAL A 142 -3.08 -29.81 8.17
C VAL A 142 -4.44 -29.15 8.39
N ASP A 143 -5.31 -29.11 7.39
CA ASP A 143 -6.65 -28.52 7.51
C ASP A 143 -7.52 -29.26 8.54
N GLN A 144 -7.45 -30.59 8.59
CA GLN A 144 -8.15 -31.41 9.58
C GLN A 144 -7.70 -31.11 11.03
N ILE A 145 -6.40 -30.88 11.25
CA ILE A 145 -5.88 -30.46 12.56
C ILE A 145 -6.44 -29.08 12.93
N LEU A 146 -6.46 -28.15 11.98
CA LEU A 146 -6.99 -26.80 12.19
C LEU A 146 -8.50 -26.82 12.47
N GLU A 147 -9.26 -27.68 11.79
CA GLU A 147 -10.69 -27.89 12.05
C GLU A 147 -10.91 -28.37 13.49
N PHE A 148 -10.20 -29.43 13.91
CA PHE A 148 -10.33 -29.96 15.26
C PHE A 148 -9.87 -28.94 16.32
N ALA A 149 -8.81 -28.19 16.04
CA ALA A 149 -8.37 -27.09 16.91
C ALA A 149 -9.43 -25.99 17.01
N THR A 150 -10.13 -25.66 15.91
CA THR A 150 -11.19 -24.66 15.88
C THR A 150 -12.37 -25.11 16.73
N GLN A 151 -12.82 -26.36 16.57
CA GLN A 151 -13.90 -26.94 17.38
C GLN A 151 -13.56 -26.87 18.87
N LYS A 152 -12.35 -27.29 19.26
CA LYS A 152 -11.91 -27.25 20.67
C LYS A 152 -11.74 -25.84 21.22
N THR A 153 -11.29 -24.90 20.40
CA THR A 153 -11.19 -23.49 20.80
C THR A 153 -12.57 -22.89 21.05
N LEU A 154 -13.56 -23.22 20.22
CA LEU A 154 -14.94 -22.74 20.37
C LEU A 154 -15.67 -23.39 21.56
N GLU A 155 -15.51 -24.69 21.77
CA GLU A 155 -16.08 -25.42 22.92
C GLU A 155 -15.60 -24.84 24.26
N HIS A 156 -14.37 -24.33 24.31
CA HIS A 156 -13.71 -23.81 25.50
C HIS A 156 -13.52 -22.29 25.48
N ALA A 157 -14.29 -21.57 24.64
CA ALA A 157 -14.15 -20.12 24.47
C ALA A 157 -14.30 -19.33 25.78
N ASP A 158 -15.21 -19.76 26.66
CA ASP A 158 -15.46 -19.13 27.96
C ASP A 158 -14.54 -19.65 29.09
N SER A 159 -13.64 -20.58 28.78
CA SER A 159 -12.74 -21.16 29.79
C SER A 159 -11.51 -20.29 30.04
N ALA A 160 -11.16 -20.10 31.32
CA ALA A 160 -9.94 -19.38 31.70
C ALA A 160 -8.65 -20.07 31.19
N ASP A 161 -8.71 -21.40 31.00
CA ASP A 161 -7.57 -22.21 30.58
C ASP A 161 -7.14 -21.90 29.14
N LEU A 162 -8.08 -21.53 28.25
CA LEU A 162 -7.77 -21.10 26.89
C LEU A 162 -7.00 -19.77 26.86
N HIS A 163 -7.29 -18.88 27.81
CA HIS A 163 -6.62 -17.59 27.96
C HIS A 163 -5.30 -17.66 28.74
N SER A 164 -4.91 -18.85 29.21
CA SER A 164 -3.61 -19.06 29.83
C SER A 164 -2.47 -18.77 28.85
N ALA A 165 -1.36 -18.20 29.35
CA ALA A 165 -0.20 -17.90 28.52
C ALA A 165 0.36 -19.11 27.74
N PRO A 166 0.42 -20.33 28.34
CA PRO A 166 0.89 -21.51 27.61
C PRO A 166 -0.06 -21.97 26.49
N ALA A 167 -1.38 -21.90 26.70
CA ALA A 167 -2.37 -22.24 25.67
C ALA A 167 -2.29 -21.25 24.49
N GLN A 168 -2.23 -19.95 24.78
CA GLN A 168 -2.05 -18.91 23.74
C GLN A 168 -0.73 -19.06 22.99
N SER A 169 0.36 -19.42 23.65
CA SER A 169 1.64 -19.71 22.99
C SER A 169 1.55 -20.93 22.08
N SER A 170 0.84 -21.98 22.50
CA SER A 170 0.66 -23.19 21.69
C SER A 170 -0.24 -22.92 20.48
N LEU A 171 -1.31 -22.13 20.63
CA LEU A 171 -2.17 -21.70 19.52
C LEU A 171 -1.42 -20.82 18.52
N LEU A 172 -0.59 -19.90 19.02
CA LEU A 172 0.29 -19.10 18.18
C LEU A 172 1.23 -19.99 17.36
N ASN A 173 1.90 -20.95 18.01
CA ASN A 173 2.78 -21.88 17.32
C ASN A 173 2.04 -22.75 16.29
N LEU A 174 0.80 -23.15 16.58
CA LEU A 174 -0.04 -23.91 15.65
C LEU A 174 -0.36 -23.12 14.39
N LEU A 175 -0.70 -21.82 14.53
CA LEU A 175 -0.99 -20.93 13.40
C LEU A 175 0.28 -20.56 12.61
N LEU A 176 1.42 -20.38 13.29
CA LEU A 176 2.69 -20.03 12.65
C LEU A 176 3.37 -21.21 11.94
N ALA A 177 3.12 -22.46 12.37
CA ALA A 177 3.74 -23.64 11.77
C ALA A 177 3.48 -23.75 10.26
N PRO A 178 2.23 -23.65 9.75
CA PRO A 178 1.98 -23.60 8.30
C PRO A 178 2.67 -22.43 7.59
N ILE A 179 2.68 -21.23 8.19
CA ILE A 179 3.27 -20.02 7.57
C ILE A 179 4.78 -20.15 7.39
N HIS A 180 5.46 -20.81 8.32
CA HIS A 180 6.92 -20.96 8.30
C HIS A 180 7.38 -22.18 7.49
N SER A 181 6.56 -23.23 7.41
CA SER A 181 6.92 -24.48 6.74
C SER A 181 6.59 -24.48 5.25
N TYR A 182 5.47 -23.89 4.83
CA TYR A 182 5.14 -23.79 3.41
C TYR A 182 6.00 -22.74 2.69
N ALA A 183 6.33 -23.00 1.44
CA ALA A 183 7.07 -22.07 0.58
C ALA A 183 6.22 -20.84 0.23
N SER A 184 4.90 -21.03 0.04
CA SER A 184 3.95 -19.94 -0.22
C SER A 184 3.02 -19.69 0.95
N ILE A 185 2.98 -18.45 1.44
CA ILE A 185 2.04 -18.01 2.48
C ILE A 185 0.59 -18.21 2.03
N PHE A 186 0.33 -18.09 0.71
CA PHE A 186 -1.00 -18.26 0.15
C PHE A 186 -1.51 -19.70 0.30
N THR A 187 -0.62 -20.70 0.32
CA THR A 187 -0.95 -22.10 0.62
C THR A 187 -1.57 -22.20 2.00
N ALA A 188 -0.91 -21.65 3.02
CA ALA A 188 -1.43 -21.63 4.38
C ALA A 188 -2.77 -20.87 4.50
N LEU A 189 -2.86 -19.71 3.84
CA LEU A 189 -4.07 -18.86 3.88
C LEU A 189 -5.24 -19.41 3.06
N SER A 190 -4.98 -20.32 2.12
CA SER A 190 -6.01 -21.00 1.32
C SER A 190 -6.70 -22.14 2.06
N LEU A 191 -6.15 -22.58 3.20
CA LEU A 191 -6.74 -23.64 4.01
C LEU A 191 -8.11 -23.16 4.56
N PRO A 192 -9.21 -23.89 4.31
CA PRO A 192 -10.56 -23.49 4.71
C PRO A 192 -10.69 -23.16 6.19
N ASN A 193 -10.04 -23.95 7.06
CA ASN A 193 -10.17 -23.82 8.51
C ASN A 193 -9.14 -22.88 9.15
N TYR A 194 -8.22 -22.30 8.38
CA TYR A 194 -7.21 -21.38 8.90
C TYR A 194 -7.81 -20.05 9.36
N ILE A 195 -8.63 -19.41 8.52
CA ILE A 195 -9.27 -18.12 8.85
C ILE A 195 -10.26 -18.26 10.02
N PRO A 196 -11.13 -19.30 10.09
CA PRO A 196 -11.96 -19.57 11.26
C PRO A 196 -11.16 -19.72 12.56
N LEU A 197 -10.08 -20.51 12.55
CA LEU A 197 -9.24 -20.69 13.75
C LEU A 197 -8.63 -19.35 14.18
N TYR A 198 -8.10 -18.58 13.22
CA TYR A 198 -7.53 -17.26 13.46
C TYR A 198 -8.56 -16.30 14.06
N ALA A 199 -9.79 -16.29 13.54
CA ALA A 199 -10.86 -15.41 14.02
C ALA A 199 -11.29 -15.73 15.46
N ALA A 200 -11.19 -16.99 15.89
CA ALA A 200 -11.49 -17.42 17.25
C ALA A 200 -10.41 -17.05 18.28
N GLN A 201 -9.25 -16.56 17.85
CA GLN A 201 -8.14 -16.21 18.75
C GLN A 201 -8.29 -14.85 19.45
N SER A 202 -7.55 -14.69 20.54
CA SER A 202 -7.47 -13.41 21.27
C SER A 202 -6.77 -12.32 20.46
N TYR A 203 -6.99 -11.04 20.80
CA TYR A 203 -6.35 -9.92 20.10
C TYR A 203 -4.80 -10.00 20.07
N PRO A 204 -4.09 -10.29 21.19
CA PRO A 204 -2.63 -10.42 21.18
C PRO A 204 -2.10 -11.47 20.21
N THR A 205 -2.73 -12.66 20.16
CA THR A 205 -2.30 -13.73 19.25
C THR A 205 -2.62 -13.38 17.79
N ARG A 206 -3.79 -12.80 17.52
CA ARG A 206 -4.12 -12.31 16.17
C ARG A 206 -3.15 -11.23 15.69
N ARG A 207 -2.81 -10.26 16.55
CA ARG A 207 -1.82 -9.20 16.28
C ARG A 207 -0.44 -9.79 15.98
N ALA A 208 0.00 -10.79 16.75
CA ALA A 208 1.28 -11.46 16.52
C ALA A 208 1.32 -12.21 15.17
N VAL A 209 0.30 -12.99 14.84
CA VAL A 209 0.18 -13.71 13.56
C VAL A 209 0.13 -12.74 12.38
N ALA A 210 -0.66 -11.67 12.48
CA ALA A 210 -0.75 -10.65 11.43
C ALA A 210 0.60 -9.92 11.22
N GLY A 211 1.34 -9.66 12.30
CA GLY A 211 2.67 -9.08 12.25
C GLY A 211 3.69 -10.01 11.57
N ASP A 212 3.69 -11.30 11.90
CA ASP A 212 4.58 -12.28 11.25
C ASP A 212 4.25 -12.49 9.78
N ILE A 213 2.97 -12.58 9.40
CA ILE A 213 2.56 -12.63 7.99
C ILE A 213 3.02 -11.37 7.26
N SER A 214 2.83 -10.18 7.85
CA SER A 214 3.27 -8.91 7.26
C SER A 214 4.78 -8.91 7.03
N ARG A 215 5.57 -9.28 8.04
CA ARG A 215 7.03 -9.36 7.94
C ARG A 215 7.48 -10.41 6.93
N ASN A 216 6.81 -11.56 6.87
CA ASN A 216 7.11 -12.60 5.91
C ASN A 216 6.88 -12.10 4.48
N ILE A 217 5.72 -11.49 4.19
CA ILE A 217 5.44 -10.88 2.87
C ILE A 217 6.52 -9.86 2.50
N LEU A 218 6.91 -8.99 3.43
CA LEU A 218 7.93 -7.97 3.18
C LEU A 218 9.34 -8.56 2.97
N ARG A 219 9.71 -9.61 3.72
CA ARG A 219 11.03 -10.25 3.65
C ARG A 219 11.18 -11.10 2.38
N SER A 220 10.15 -11.90 2.07
CA SER A 220 10.10 -12.77 0.89
C SER A 220 9.76 -12.01 -0.40
N LYS A 221 9.25 -10.77 -0.29
CA LYS A 221 8.77 -9.95 -1.40
C LYS A 221 7.70 -10.65 -2.24
N THR A 222 6.80 -11.37 -1.58
CA THR A 222 5.71 -12.09 -2.25
C THR A 222 4.73 -11.13 -2.89
N LEU A 223 4.44 -11.34 -4.18
CA LEU A 223 3.48 -10.53 -4.93
C LEU A 223 2.06 -11.04 -4.68
N ILE A 224 1.14 -10.12 -4.43
CA ILE A 224 -0.29 -10.40 -4.28
C ILE A 224 -0.98 -10.04 -5.60
N SER A 225 -1.31 -11.06 -6.40
CA SER A 225 -1.79 -10.86 -7.78
C SER A 225 -3.26 -11.20 -8.01
N THR A 226 -3.88 -11.99 -7.15
CA THR A 226 -5.30 -12.39 -7.28
C THR A 226 -6.18 -11.74 -6.23
N THR A 227 -7.46 -11.54 -6.54
CA THR A 227 -8.43 -10.96 -5.61
C THR A 227 -8.67 -11.84 -4.38
N GLU A 228 -8.65 -13.16 -4.56
CA GLU A 228 -8.82 -14.13 -3.47
C GLU A 228 -7.64 -14.08 -2.49
N SER A 229 -6.41 -14.07 -3.02
CA SER A 229 -5.20 -13.96 -2.21
C SER A 229 -5.18 -12.65 -1.42
N LEU A 230 -5.61 -11.54 -2.04
CA LEU A 230 -5.74 -10.26 -1.37
C LEU A 230 -6.81 -10.29 -0.27
N ASP A 231 -7.99 -10.85 -0.52
CA ASP A 231 -9.05 -10.92 0.49
C ASP A 231 -8.60 -11.72 1.72
N ASN A 232 -7.96 -12.87 1.51
CA ASN A 232 -7.43 -13.68 2.61
C ASN A 232 -6.37 -12.92 3.42
N VAL A 233 -5.44 -12.22 2.76
CA VAL A 233 -4.45 -11.38 3.44
C VAL A 233 -5.12 -10.23 4.19
N LEU A 234 -6.08 -9.53 3.59
CA LEU A 234 -6.79 -8.42 4.23
C LEU A 234 -7.63 -8.86 5.43
N ARG A 235 -8.22 -10.06 5.41
CA ARG A 235 -8.94 -10.64 6.55
C ARG A 235 -8.03 -10.85 7.76
N VAL A 236 -6.81 -11.32 7.54
CA VAL A 236 -5.81 -11.44 8.61
C VAL A 236 -5.38 -10.04 9.08
N LEU A 237 -4.99 -9.15 8.15
CA LEU A 237 -4.50 -7.81 8.47
C LEU A 237 -5.56 -6.90 9.09
N LYS A 238 -6.85 -7.27 9.03
CA LYS A 238 -7.98 -6.55 9.64
C LYS A 238 -7.74 -6.20 11.11
N VAL A 239 -7.03 -7.06 11.84
CA VAL A 239 -6.71 -6.85 13.26
C VAL A 239 -5.76 -5.65 13.45
N LEU A 240 -4.77 -5.49 12.55
CA LEU A 240 -3.85 -4.33 12.55
C LEU A 240 -4.54 -3.04 12.06
N ILE A 241 -5.54 -3.18 11.19
CA ILE A 241 -6.30 -2.06 10.63
C ILE A 241 -7.30 -1.50 11.65
N LYS A 242 -8.19 -2.36 12.18
CA LYS A 242 -9.36 -1.97 12.97
C LYS A 242 -9.17 -2.18 14.47
N GLU A 243 -8.69 -3.34 14.89
CA GLU A 243 -8.81 -3.77 16.29
C GLU A 243 -7.81 -3.09 17.23
N GLY A 244 -6.70 -2.57 16.70
CA GLY A 244 -5.82 -1.67 17.46
C GLY A 244 -6.47 -0.33 17.85
N MET A 245 -7.72 -0.07 17.46
CA MET A 245 -8.51 1.10 17.84
C MET A 245 -9.40 0.89 19.07
N GLN A 246 -9.46 -0.30 19.68
CA GLN A 246 -10.33 -0.49 20.86
C GLN A 246 -9.87 0.41 22.02
N GLN A 247 -10.47 1.60 22.06
CA GLN A 247 -10.65 2.39 23.26
C GLN A 247 -11.23 1.45 24.33
N PRO A 248 -10.68 1.44 25.56
CA PRO A 248 -11.44 0.89 26.66
C PRO A 248 -12.80 1.60 26.66
N LEU A 249 -13.91 0.85 26.74
CA LEU A 249 -15.22 1.45 26.99
C LEU A 249 -15.15 2.21 28.33
N GLY A 250 -14.81 3.49 28.26
CA GLY A 250 -14.66 4.39 29.38
C GLY A 250 -15.77 5.44 29.34
N TYR A 251 -16.41 5.62 30.49
CA TYR A 251 -17.56 6.48 30.76
C TYR A 251 -17.59 7.82 29.98
N PRO A 252 -18.77 8.26 29.50
CA PRO A 252 -18.92 9.56 28.84
C PRO A 252 -18.62 10.68 29.84
N GLY A 253 -17.57 11.49 29.58
CA GLY A 253 -17.33 12.73 30.34
C GLY A 253 -15.88 13.05 30.68
N MET A 254 -14.94 12.11 30.55
CA MET A 254 -13.51 12.42 30.70
C MET A 254 -12.92 12.66 29.31
N SER A 255 -12.33 13.84 29.07
CA SER A 255 -11.51 14.11 27.89
C SER A 255 -10.33 13.13 27.90
N THR A 256 -10.54 11.99 27.23
CA THR A 256 -9.52 10.97 27.08
C THR A 256 -8.41 11.62 26.29
N GLN A 257 -7.29 11.92 26.95
CA GLN A 257 -6.04 12.19 26.27
C GLN A 257 -5.88 11.09 25.23
N ARG A 258 -5.88 11.48 23.95
CA ARG A 258 -5.56 10.60 22.82
C ARG A 258 -4.30 9.84 23.25
N ARG A 259 -4.42 8.56 23.61
CA ARG A 259 -3.23 7.73 23.86
C ARG A 259 -2.46 7.82 22.55
N GLY A 260 -1.32 8.51 22.59
CA GLY A 260 -0.46 8.70 21.43
C GLY A 260 -0.19 7.34 20.80
N GLU A 261 -0.16 7.29 19.47
CA GLU A 261 0.25 6.10 18.74
C GLU A 261 1.60 5.64 19.30
N THR A 262 1.68 4.38 19.70
CA THR A 262 2.94 3.79 20.15
C THR A 262 3.82 3.53 18.93
N ASP A 263 5.14 3.52 19.13
CA ASP A 263 6.11 3.24 18.06
C ASP A 263 5.83 1.89 17.37
N GLU A 264 5.39 0.88 18.13
CA GLU A 264 4.92 -0.40 17.58
C GLU A 264 3.74 -0.25 16.61
N THR A 265 2.73 0.55 16.99
CA THR A 265 1.56 0.76 16.10
C THR A 265 1.93 1.57 14.87
N LEU A 266 2.90 2.47 14.96
CA LEU A 266 3.44 3.19 13.81
C LEU A 266 4.21 2.25 12.87
N GLU A 267 5.01 1.34 13.43
CA GLU A 267 5.72 0.32 12.65
C GLU A 267 4.74 -0.59 11.90
N GLU A 268 3.66 -1.02 12.56
CA GLU A 268 2.58 -1.81 11.97
C GLU A 268 1.89 -1.07 10.80
N GLN A 269 1.56 0.21 10.98
CA GLN A 269 1.03 1.03 9.88
C GLN A 269 2.06 1.18 8.75
N GLY A 270 3.35 1.24 9.09
CA GLY A 270 4.44 1.21 8.12
C GLY A 270 4.50 -0.09 7.32
N TRP A 271 4.24 -1.25 7.94
CA TRP A 271 4.14 -2.53 7.22
C TRP A 271 2.95 -2.54 6.28
N LEU A 272 1.76 -2.11 6.73
CA LEU A 272 0.57 -2.01 5.89
C LEU A 272 0.80 -1.11 4.67
N ALA A 273 1.43 0.06 4.87
CA ALA A 273 1.78 0.97 3.79
C ALA A 273 2.73 0.31 2.76
N ARG A 274 3.73 -0.46 3.22
CA ARG A 274 4.67 -1.16 2.32
C ARG A 274 4.02 -2.30 1.55
N ILE A 275 3.08 -3.04 2.16
CA ILE A 275 2.35 -4.14 1.52
C ILE A 275 1.63 -3.67 0.25
N VAL A 276 1.11 -2.44 0.23
CA VAL A 276 0.47 -1.86 -0.96
C VAL A 276 1.35 -1.93 -2.21
N HIS A 277 2.67 -1.83 -2.07
CA HIS A 277 3.60 -1.91 -3.21
C HIS A 277 3.81 -3.32 -3.77
N PHE A 278 3.46 -4.35 -3.00
CA PHE A 278 3.51 -5.76 -3.40
C PHE A 278 2.19 -6.25 -3.99
N ILE A 279 1.15 -5.43 -3.97
CA ILE A 279 -0.12 -5.69 -4.63
C ILE A 279 0.05 -5.36 -6.13
N GLN A 280 0.24 -6.41 -6.93
CA GLN A 280 0.51 -6.32 -8.36
C GLN A 280 -0.31 -7.36 -9.12
N GLY A 281 -1.39 -6.90 -9.75
CA GLY A 281 -2.22 -7.68 -10.64
C GLY A 281 -1.56 -7.89 -12.01
N SER A 282 -1.95 -8.96 -12.69
CA SER A 282 -1.46 -9.29 -14.05
C SER A 282 -1.89 -8.26 -15.10
N ASN A 283 -3.11 -7.74 -14.97
CA ASN A 283 -3.73 -6.78 -15.89
C ASN A 283 -4.12 -5.48 -15.17
N ASN A 284 -4.27 -4.40 -15.93
CA ASN A 284 -4.66 -3.08 -15.42
C ASN A 284 -6.00 -3.10 -14.67
N ASP A 285 -6.99 -3.83 -15.19
CA ASP A 285 -8.30 -4.00 -14.52
C ASP A 285 -8.18 -4.70 -13.17
N ILE A 286 -7.37 -5.76 -13.10
CA ILE A 286 -7.15 -6.50 -11.86
C ILE A 286 -6.39 -5.60 -10.88
N GLN A 287 -5.36 -4.89 -11.33
CA GLN A 287 -4.64 -3.94 -10.48
C GLN A 287 -5.58 -2.89 -9.88
N PHE A 288 -6.49 -2.33 -10.69
CA PHE A 288 -7.44 -1.34 -10.19
C PHE A 288 -8.43 -1.95 -9.18
N LYS A 289 -8.96 -3.15 -9.44
CA LYS A 289 -9.83 -3.87 -8.48
C LYS A 289 -9.11 -4.17 -7.17
N LEU A 290 -7.85 -4.60 -7.22
CA LEU A 290 -7.04 -4.84 -6.03
C LEU A 290 -6.83 -3.56 -5.22
N LEU A 291 -6.55 -2.42 -5.87
CA LEU A 291 -6.41 -1.14 -5.19
C LEU A 291 -7.74 -0.67 -4.56
N GLN A 292 -8.88 -0.88 -5.23
CA GLN A 292 -10.21 -0.57 -4.70
C GLN A 292 -10.54 -1.42 -3.46
N ALA A 293 -10.27 -2.73 -3.50
CA ALA A 293 -10.45 -3.63 -2.36
C ALA A 293 -9.56 -3.21 -1.18
N THR A 294 -8.27 -2.95 -1.45
CA THR A 294 -7.30 -2.48 -0.43
C THR A 294 -7.76 -1.18 0.23
N ARG A 295 -8.21 -0.20 -0.56
CA ARG A 295 -8.74 1.06 -0.04
C ARG A 295 -9.95 0.83 0.85
N THR A 296 -10.88 -0.03 0.44
CA THR A 296 -12.10 -0.32 1.19
C THR A 296 -11.78 -0.93 2.56
N ALA A 297 -10.82 -1.87 2.61
CA ALA A 297 -10.35 -2.44 3.87
C ALA A 297 -9.65 -1.40 4.76
N TYR A 298 -8.73 -0.60 4.21
CA TYR A 298 -7.94 0.35 5.00
C TYR A 298 -8.76 1.53 5.54
N LEU A 299 -9.89 1.86 4.92
CA LEU A 299 -10.82 2.86 5.43
C LEU A 299 -11.40 2.55 6.81
N GLU A 300 -11.40 1.27 7.23
CA GLU A 300 -11.84 0.87 8.56
C GLU A 300 -10.90 1.38 9.68
N GLY A 301 -9.66 1.78 9.35
CA GLY A 301 -8.66 2.25 10.31
C GLY A 301 -8.80 3.72 10.77
N ASN A 302 -9.87 4.42 10.36
CA ASN A 302 -10.19 5.80 10.73
C ASN A 302 -9.02 6.79 10.62
N GLU A 303 -8.44 7.26 11.72
CA GLU A 303 -7.36 8.26 11.70
C GLU A 303 -6.04 7.71 11.13
N ARG A 304 -5.83 6.39 11.18
CA ARG A 304 -4.61 5.73 10.68
C ARG A 304 -4.48 5.73 9.16
N ILE A 305 -5.56 6.08 8.44
CA ILE A 305 -5.54 6.24 6.99
C ILE A 305 -4.48 7.24 6.52
N ARG A 306 -4.01 8.14 7.40
CA ARG A 306 -2.91 9.07 7.11
C ARG A 306 -1.60 8.39 6.69
N TYR A 307 -1.35 7.17 7.17
CA TYR A 307 -0.12 6.43 6.86
C TYR A 307 -0.27 5.55 5.62
N THR A 308 -1.45 4.99 5.39
CA THR A 308 -1.69 4.02 4.32
C THR A 308 -2.18 4.66 3.03
N THR A 309 -2.94 5.77 3.10
CA THR A 309 -3.48 6.47 1.91
C THR A 309 -2.38 6.95 0.95
N PRO A 310 -1.26 7.56 1.41
CA PRO A 310 -0.17 7.95 0.50
C PRO A 310 0.40 6.77 -0.30
N ALA A 311 0.48 5.58 0.30
CA ALA A 311 0.93 4.38 -0.40
C ALA A 311 -0.06 3.95 -1.50
N ILE A 312 -1.37 4.01 -1.22
CA ILE A 312 -2.41 3.75 -2.23
C ILE A 312 -2.35 4.77 -3.36
N ILE A 313 -2.20 6.06 -3.06
CA ILE A 313 -2.09 7.12 -4.07
C ILE A 313 -0.84 6.89 -4.94
N THR A 314 0.33 6.67 -4.35
CA THR A 314 1.55 6.44 -5.14
C THR A 314 1.46 5.19 -6.02
N ALA A 315 0.82 4.11 -5.55
CA ALA A 315 0.53 2.94 -6.37
C ALA A 315 -0.47 3.26 -7.50
N SER A 316 -1.49 4.07 -7.23
CA SER A 316 -2.48 4.52 -8.22
C SER A 316 -1.84 5.42 -9.29
N LEU A 317 -0.90 6.30 -8.91
CA LEU A 317 -0.16 7.15 -9.85
C LEU A 317 0.76 6.33 -10.77
N LYS A 318 1.39 5.27 -10.24
CA LYS A 318 2.13 4.32 -11.07
C LYS A 318 1.22 3.63 -12.08
N LEU A 319 0.02 3.21 -11.66
CA LEU A 319 -0.98 2.65 -12.55
C LEU A 319 -1.42 3.67 -13.62
N ALA A 320 -1.67 4.94 -13.26
CA ALA A 320 -2.04 5.98 -14.22
C ALA A 320 -0.98 6.18 -15.33
N ARG A 321 0.31 6.19 -14.95
CA ARG A 321 1.40 6.27 -15.93
C ARG A 321 1.54 4.99 -16.77
N HIS A 322 1.25 3.83 -16.19
CA HIS A 322 1.28 2.56 -16.91
C HIS A 322 0.15 2.45 -17.93
N LEU A 323 -1.07 2.90 -17.55
CA LEU A 323 -2.20 3.05 -18.45
C LEU A 323 -1.83 3.92 -19.65
N LYS A 324 -1.18 5.08 -19.42
CA LYS A 324 -0.74 5.96 -20.51
C LYS A 324 0.21 5.27 -21.49
N LYS A 325 1.19 4.52 -20.97
CA LYS A 325 2.16 3.80 -21.81
C LYS A 325 1.50 2.75 -22.71
N ARG A 326 0.30 2.26 -22.34
CA ARG A 326 -0.44 1.24 -23.06
C ARG A 326 -1.68 1.77 -23.79
N GLU A 327 -1.80 3.09 -23.94
CA GLU A 327 -2.94 3.75 -24.58
C GLU A 327 -3.28 3.18 -25.96
N HIS A 328 -2.28 2.82 -26.77
CA HIS A 328 -2.49 2.27 -28.12
C HIS A 328 -2.90 0.79 -28.16
N PHE A 329 -2.85 0.08 -27.03
CA PHE A 329 -3.18 -1.34 -26.93
C PHE A 329 -4.55 -1.60 -26.31
N GLU A 330 -5.12 -0.61 -25.61
CA GLU A 330 -6.32 -0.76 -24.78
C GLU A 330 -7.35 0.33 -25.10
N ASP A 331 -8.46 -0.05 -25.76
CA ASP A 331 -9.56 0.88 -26.11
C ASP A 331 -10.28 1.47 -24.88
N ASN A 332 -10.13 0.86 -23.70
CA ASN A 332 -10.73 1.28 -22.45
C ASN A 332 -9.85 2.23 -21.62
N PHE A 333 -8.71 2.68 -22.15
CA PHE A 333 -7.78 3.59 -21.46
C PHE A 333 -8.48 4.82 -20.87
N GLN A 334 -9.33 5.50 -21.65
CA GLN A 334 -10.01 6.73 -21.23
C GLN A 334 -10.93 6.50 -20.04
N SER A 335 -11.73 5.43 -20.09
CA SER A 335 -12.71 5.12 -19.04
C SER A 335 -12.03 4.64 -17.75
N GLN A 336 -11.00 3.79 -17.88
CA GLN A 336 -10.18 3.32 -16.76
C GLN A 336 -9.43 4.47 -16.07
N SER A 337 -8.78 5.34 -16.85
CA SER A 337 -8.06 6.50 -16.32
C SER A 337 -8.99 7.45 -15.59
N THR A 338 -10.16 7.74 -16.17
CA THR A 338 -11.21 8.55 -15.55
C THR A 338 -11.67 7.94 -14.21
N ALA A 339 -11.91 6.62 -14.17
CA ALA A 339 -12.29 5.93 -12.94
C ALA A 339 -11.17 5.98 -11.88
N LEU A 340 -9.91 5.86 -12.31
CA LEU A 340 -8.74 5.92 -11.44
C LEU A 340 -8.54 7.32 -10.85
N PHE A 341 -8.70 8.39 -11.63
CA PHE A 341 -8.60 9.76 -11.12
C PHE A 341 -9.74 10.09 -10.14
N ARG A 342 -10.98 9.66 -10.41
CA ARG A 342 -12.08 9.78 -9.44
C ARG A 342 -11.80 9.01 -8.14
N PHE A 343 -11.22 7.81 -8.26
CA PHE A 343 -10.80 7.01 -7.11
C PHE A 343 -9.72 7.73 -6.28
N MET A 344 -8.68 8.28 -6.92
CA MET A 344 -7.63 9.04 -6.24
C MET A 344 -8.20 10.28 -5.56
N HIS A 345 -9.08 11.03 -6.24
CA HIS A 345 -9.78 12.16 -5.66
C HIS A 345 -10.54 11.75 -4.39
N GLN A 346 -11.37 10.70 -4.47
CA GLN A 346 -12.12 10.22 -3.32
C GLN A 346 -11.21 9.80 -2.16
N CYS A 347 -10.06 9.18 -2.43
CA CYS A 347 -9.09 8.81 -1.40
C CYS A 347 -8.53 10.03 -0.67
N VAL A 348 -8.07 11.05 -1.41
CA VAL A 348 -7.50 12.26 -0.81
C VAL A 348 -8.58 13.09 -0.10
N SER A 349 -9.77 13.23 -0.68
CA SER A 349 -10.89 13.90 -0.01
C SER A 349 -11.31 13.20 1.28
N THR A 350 -11.33 11.87 1.30
CA THR A 350 -11.65 11.10 2.53
C THR A 350 -10.58 11.32 3.61
N LEU A 351 -9.30 11.35 3.21
CA LEU A 351 -8.19 11.66 4.11
C LEU A 351 -8.36 13.05 4.73
N TYR A 352 -8.64 14.06 3.90
CA TYR A 352 -8.84 15.43 4.34
C TYR A 352 -10.03 15.56 5.30
N GLN A 353 -11.20 15.01 4.93
CA GLN A 353 -12.42 15.10 5.73
C GLN A 353 -12.33 14.38 7.07
N ARG A 354 -11.67 13.21 7.13
CA ARG A 354 -11.63 12.40 8.36
C ARG A 354 -10.52 12.79 9.34
N VAL A 355 -9.38 13.30 8.87
CA VAL A 355 -8.19 13.54 9.71
C VAL A 355 -7.88 15.04 9.88
N ASN A 356 -8.58 15.89 9.12
CA ASN A 356 -8.54 17.37 8.99
C ASN A 356 -7.43 18.15 9.76
N SER A 357 -7.35 18.07 11.08
CA SER A 357 -6.43 18.87 11.91
C SER A 357 -4.94 18.51 11.83
N GLY A 358 -4.56 17.34 11.28
CA GLY A 358 -3.15 16.91 11.20
C GLY A 358 -2.64 16.55 9.80
N CYS A 359 -3.47 16.62 8.77
CA CYS A 359 -3.15 16.09 7.43
C CYS A 359 -3.48 17.04 6.27
N ALA A 360 -3.76 18.32 6.55
CA ALA A 360 -4.04 19.31 5.51
C ALA A 360 -2.84 19.47 4.56
N GLU A 361 -1.62 19.61 5.09
CA GLU A 361 -0.40 19.69 4.26
C GLU A 361 -0.17 18.44 3.41
N LEU A 362 -0.40 17.26 4.00
CA LEU A 362 -0.26 15.98 3.28
C LEU A 362 -1.29 15.89 2.16
N SER A 363 -2.55 16.23 2.44
CA SER A 363 -3.64 16.19 1.47
C SER A 363 -3.37 17.15 0.31
N LEU A 364 -2.89 18.37 0.61
CA LEU A 364 -2.47 19.33 -0.41
C LEU A 364 -1.37 18.74 -1.31
N ARG A 365 -0.31 18.16 -0.72
CA ARG A 365 0.77 17.53 -1.49
C ARG A 365 0.26 16.38 -2.36
N LEU A 366 -0.66 15.57 -1.86
CA LEU A 366 -1.26 14.46 -2.62
C LEU A 366 -2.15 14.97 -3.75
N PHE A 367 -2.97 16.00 -3.53
CA PHE A 367 -3.77 16.62 -4.58
C PHE A 367 -2.87 17.20 -5.68
N VAL A 368 -1.85 17.96 -5.31
CA VAL A 368 -0.88 18.53 -6.26
C VAL A 368 -0.18 17.42 -7.07
N LEU A 369 0.26 16.35 -6.41
CA LEU A 369 0.90 15.21 -7.08
C LEU A 369 -0.06 14.52 -8.07
N CYS A 370 -1.33 14.33 -7.70
CA CYS A 370 -2.35 13.79 -8.59
C CYS A 370 -2.62 14.73 -9.77
N GLY A 371 -2.67 16.04 -9.53
CA GLY A 371 -2.85 17.07 -10.56
C GLY A 371 -1.72 17.07 -11.59
N GLN A 372 -0.46 16.99 -11.14
CA GLN A 372 0.70 16.90 -12.04
C GLN A 372 0.66 15.65 -12.91
N VAL A 373 0.34 14.49 -12.33
CA VAL A 373 0.24 13.24 -13.11
C VAL A 373 -0.97 13.27 -14.06
N ALA A 374 -2.09 13.88 -13.66
CA ALA A 374 -3.22 14.05 -14.56
C ALA A 374 -2.86 14.93 -15.78
N ASP A 375 -2.10 16.01 -15.57
CA ASP A 375 -1.55 16.85 -16.66
C ASP A 375 -0.56 16.06 -17.52
N GLU A 376 0.38 15.33 -16.90
CA GLU A 376 1.33 14.46 -17.61
C GLU A 376 0.61 13.45 -18.51
N VAL A 377 -0.56 12.94 -18.09
CA VAL A 377 -1.34 11.95 -18.84
C VAL A 377 -2.27 12.60 -19.88
N GLY A 378 -2.57 13.90 -19.76
CA GLY A 378 -3.37 14.66 -20.71
C GLY A 378 -4.83 14.89 -20.29
N PHE A 379 -5.17 14.59 -19.03
CA PHE A 379 -6.51 14.80 -18.47
C PHE A 379 -6.63 16.16 -17.78
N GLU A 380 -6.83 17.22 -18.57
CA GLU A 380 -6.89 18.61 -18.10
C GLU A 380 -7.96 18.83 -17.02
N GLU A 381 -9.19 18.35 -17.22
CA GLU A 381 -10.31 18.57 -16.29
C GLU A 381 -10.02 18.05 -14.88
N PHE A 382 -9.46 16.84 -14.79
CA PHE A 382 -9.06 16.24 -13.52
C PHE A 382 -7.88 16.97 -12.90
N SER A 383 -6.90 17.40 -13.72
CA SER A 383 -5.77 18.18 -13.24
C SER A 383 -6.25 19.49 -12.62
N TYR A 384 -7.13 20.23 -13.30
CA TYR A 384 -7.71 21.47 -12.82
C TYR A 384 -8.44 21.26 -11.48
N GLU A 385 -9.30 20.25 -11.38
CA GLU A 385 -10.02 19.94 -10.16
C GLU A 385 -9.08 19.62 -9.00
N PHE A 386 -8.02 18.84 -9.22
CA PHE A 386 -7.03 18.55 -8.17
C PHE A 386 -6.32 19.82 -7.68
N PHE A 387 -5.93 20.73 -8.57
CA PHE A 387 -5.33 22.00 -8.15
C PHE A 387 -6.35 22.91 -7.45
N ALA A 388 -7.60 22.96 -7.91
CA ALA A 388 -8.67 23.70 -7.26
C ALA A 388 -8.89 23.22 -5.82
N GLN A 389 -8.98 21.90 -5.60
CA GLN A 389 -9.06 21.30 -4.27
C GLN A 389 -7.82 21.59 -3.42
N ALA A 390 -6.62 21.57 -4.01
CA ALA A 390 -5.39 21.94 -3.31
C ALA A 390 -5.41 23.40 -2.81
N PHE A 391 -5.95 24.33 -3.61
CA PHE A 391 -6.17 25.71 -3.18
C PHE A 391 -7.21 25.82 -2.06
N THR A 392 -8.32 25.08 -2.15
CA THR A 392 -9.33 25.05 -1.07
C THR A 392 -8.72 24.55 0.24
N VAL A 393 -7.92 23.47 0.22
CA VAL A 393 -7.21 22.97 1.41
C VAL A 393 -6.25 24.02 1.98
N TYR A 394 -5.54 24.75 1.12
CA TYR A 394 -4.68 25.86 1.54
C TYR A 394 -5.46 26.97 2.23
N GLU A 395 -6.60 27.39 1.66
CA GLU A 395 -7.44 28.48 2.15
C GLU A 395 -8.12 28.14 3.48
N ASP A 396 -8.62 26.91 3.63
CA ASP A 396 -9.45 26.51 4.77
C ASP A 396 -8.64 26.06 5.98
N SER A 397 -7.53 25.34 5.76
CA SER A 397 -6.89 24.54 6.81
C SER A 397 -5.41 24.86 7.08
N ILE A 398 -4.71 25.57 6.20
CA ILE A 398 -3.28 25.88 6.38
C ILE A 398 -3.12 27.31 6.91
N SER A 399 -2.97 27.44 8.23
CA SER A 399 -2.84 28.73 8.92
C SER A 399 -1.41 29.09 9.35
N ASP A 400 -0.53 28.11 9.54
CA ASP A 400 0.87 28.37 9.94
C ASP A 400 1.65 29.08 8.82
N SER A 401 2.33 30.18 9.15
CA SER A 401 3.03 31.01 8.17
C SER A 401 4.14 30.27 7.42
N ARG A 402 4.84 29.32 8.06
CA ARG A 402 5.91 28.56 7.40
C ARG A 402 5.31 27.49 6.48
N ALA A 403 4.27 26.80 6.95
CA ALA A 403 3.51 25.84 6.15
C ALA A 403 2.86 26.51 4.92
N GLN A 404 2.30 27.71 5.07
CA GLN A 404 1.72 28.48 3.98
C GLN A 404 2.75 28.80 2.89
N PHE A 405 3.94 29.29 3.27
CA PHE A 405 5.00 29.56 2.31
C PHE A 405 5.41 28.29 1.55
N GLN A 406 5.62 27.18 2.26
CA GLN A 406 5.97 25.89 1.63
C GLN A 406 4.87 25.39 0.69
N ALA A 407 3.60 25.49 1.10
CA ALA A 407 2.46 25.10 0.27
C ALA A 407 2.39 25.93 -1.02
N VAL A 408 2.58 27.25 -0.94
CA VAL A 408 2.64 28.14 -2.12
C VAL A 408 3.81 27.77 -3.02
N CYS A 409 5.00 27.52 -2.47
CA CYS A 409 6.16 27.08 -3.27
C CYS A 409 5.89 25.75 -4.01
N ILE A 410 5.23 24.79 -3.35
CA ILE A 410 4.84 23.52 -3.96
C ILE A 410 3.83 23.76 -5.09
N LEU A 411 2.81 24.59 -4.88
CA LEU A 411 1.81 24.94 -5.90
C LEU A 411 2.45 25.63 -7.11
N VAL A 412 3.28 26.65 -6.87
CA VAL A 412 4.00 27.38 -7.94
C VAL A 412 4.93 26.44 -8.71
N SER A 413 5.71 25.62 -8.03
CA SER A 413 6.60 24.66 -8.68
C SER A 413 5.83 23.62 -9.49
N ALA A 414 4.72 23.13 -8.95
CA ALA A 414 3.89 22.14 -9.63
C ALA A 414 3.21 22.70 -10.87
N LEU A 415 2.61 23.90 -10.78
CA LEU A 415 2.01 24.61 -11.91
C LEU A 415 3.07 24.99 -12.95
N TYR A 416 4.28 25.38 -12.54
CA TYR A 416 5.37 25.62 -13.48
C TYR A 416 5.75 24.36 -14.28
N GLY A 417 5.47 23.16 -13.77
CA GLY A 417 5.71 21.89 -14.44
C GLY A 417 4.60 21.46 -15.41
N THR A 418 3.41 22.06 -15.36
CA THR A 418 2.26 21.62 -16.17
C THR A 418 2.30 22.17 -17.59
N ARG A 419 1.85 21.39 -18.57
CA ARG A 419 2.01 21.71 -20.00
C ARG A 419 0.74 21.54 -20.81
N ASN A 420 -0.32 20.96 -20.25
CA ASN A 420 -1.50 20.55 -21.00
C ASN A 420 -2.74 21.39 -20.71
N PHE A 421 -2.63 22.41 -19.85
CA PHE A 421 -3.72 23.36 -19.60
C PHE A 421 -3.99 24.27 -20.79
N SER A 422 -5.28 24.56 -21.00
CA SER A 422 -5.71 25.69 -21.80
C SER A 422 -5.22 27.01 -21.19
N ARG A 423 -5.02 28.03 -22.03
CA ARG A 423 -4.49 29.33 -21.60
C ARG A 423 -5.34 29.97 -20.49
N GLU A 424 -6.66 29.83 -20.57
CA GLU A 424 -7.59 30.41 -19.59
C GLU A 424 -7.50 29.69 -18.24
N ASN A 425 -7.54 28.36 -18.24
CA ASN A 425 -7.42 27.57 -17.01
C ASN A 425 -6.05 27.74 -16.35
N TYR A 426 -4.99 27.84 -17.16
CA TYR A 426 -3.65 28.11 -16.62
C TYR A 426 -3.57 29.50 -15.99
N ASP A 427 -4.06 30.55 -16.68
CA ASP A 427 -3.99 31.93 -16.19
C ASP A 427 -4.78 32.12 -14.87
N THR A 428 -5.93 31.46 -14.72
CA THR A 428 -6.70 31.51 -13.47
C THR A 428 -5.93 30.90 -12.29
N LEU A 429 -5.35 29.71 -12.48
CA LEU A 429 -4.59 29.00 -11.43
C LEU A 429 -3.31 29.75 -11.03
N ILE A 430 -2.53 30.23 -12.00
CA ILE A 430 -1.27 30.94 -11.69
C ILE A 430 -1.53 32.30 -11.04
N THR A 431 -2.58 33.00 -11.45
CA THR A 431 -2.98 34.27 -10.84
C THR A 431 -3.42 34.05 -9.39
N LYS A 432 -4.16 32.97 -9.12
CA LYS A 432 -4.54 32.56 -7.76
C LYS A 432 -3.30 32.22 -6.91
N ALA A 433 -2.36 31.42 -7.45
CA ALA A 433 -1.09 31.10 -6.77
C ALA A 433 -0.29 32.36 -6.40
N ALA A 434 -0.12 33.27 -7.36
CA ALA A 434 0.59 34.51 -7.15
C ALA A 434 -0.10 35.43 -6.13
N LEU A 435 -1.44 35.47 -6.14
CA LEU A 435 -2.22 36.23 -5.17
C LEU A 435 -1.96 35.71 -3.75
N HIS A 436 -1.98 34.39 -3.54
CA HIS A 436 -1.70 33.80 -2.23
C HIS A 436 -0.26 34.05 -1.78
N GLY A 437 0.73 33.90 -2.66
CA GLY A 437 2.12 34.29 -2.37
C GLY A 437 2.26 35.75 -1.95
N SER A 438 1.47 36.63 -2.59
CA SER A 438 1.45 38.06 -2.27
C SER A 438 0.67 38.43 -1.00
N LYS A 439 -0.06 37.49 -0.38
CA LYS A 439 -0.81 37.68 0.87
C LYS A 439 -0.10 37.08 2.08
N LEU A 440 1.09 36.51 1.91
CA LEU A 440 1.89 35.99 3.02
C LEU A 440 2.24 37.09 4.02
N LEU A 441 2.22 36.73 5.31
CA LEU A 441 2.41 37.68 6.40
C LEU A 441 3.87 38.15 6.53
N LYS A 442 4.83 37.23 6.39
CA LYS A 442 6.26 37.53 6.52
C LYS A 442 6.79 38.14 5.22
N LYS A 443 7.35 39.35 5.31
CA LYS A 443 7.89 40.09 4.15
C LYS A 443 8.95 39.33 3.34
N PRO A 444 9.92 38.64 3.96
CA PRO A 444 10.90 37.86 3.19
C PRO A 444 10.24 36.73 2.39
N ASP A 445 9.34 35.98 3.02
CA ASP A 445 8.62 34.88 2.38
C ASP A 445 7.67 35.39 1.28
N GLN A 446 6.99 36.50 1.53
CA GLN A 446 6.16 37.21 0.55
C GLN A 446 6.97 37.64 -0.68
N CYS A 447 8.15 38.26 -0.47
CA CYS A 447 9.05 38.68 -1.54
C CYS A 447 9.47 37.48 -2.40
N ARG A 448 9.94 36.41 -1.73
CA ARG A 448 10.36 35.17 -2.39
C ARG A 448 9.24 34.51 -3.17
N ALA A 449 8.05 34.39 -2.60
CA ALA A 449 6.90 33.83 -3.29
C ALA A 449 6.52 34.65 -4.53
N VAL A 450 6.55 35.99 -4.46
CA VAL A 450 6.19 36.87 -5.58
C VAL A 450 7.18 36.78 -6.72
N TYR A 451 8.50 36.83 -6.46
CA TYR A 451 9.46 36.68 -7.56
C TYR A 451 9.48 35.24 -8.08
N LEU A 452 9.22 34.21 -7.27
CA LEU A 452 9.13 32.83 -7.76
C LEU A 452 7.90 32.63 -8.65
N ALA A 453 6.78 33.24 -8.30
CA ALA A 453 5.57 33.22 -9.12
C ALA A 453 5.81 33.83 -10.51
N SER A 454 6.76 34.76 -10.66
CA SER A 454 7.08 35.35 -11.97
C SER A 454 7.43 34.30 -13.04
N HIS A 455 7.99 33.14 -12.64
CA HIS A 455 8.33 32.06 -13.56
C HIS A 455 7.10 31.41 -14.20
N LEU A 456 5.92 31.53 -13.59
CA LEU A 456 4.67 30.97 -14.13
C LEU A 456 4.26 31.64 -15.45
N TRP A 457 4.63 32.91 -15.65
CA TRP A 457 4.41 33.66 -16.89
C TRP A 457 5.60 33.61 -17.86
N TRP A 458 6.63 32.84 -17.52
CA TRP A 458 7.82 32.66 -18.35
C TRP A 458 8.27 31.21 -18.29
N VAL A 459 7.43 30.34 -18.85
CA VAL A 459 7.71 28.90 -18.90
C VAL A 459 8.87 28.67 -19.86
N MET A 460 9.81 27.81 -19.47
CA MET A 460 10.88 27.38 -20.36
C MET A 460 10.45 26.16 -21.18
N ASP A 461 10.96 26.10 -22.41
CA ASP A 461 10.76 24.97 -23.29
C ASP A 461 11.38 23.72 -22.64
N SER A 462 10.60 22.64 -22.58
CA SER A 462 11.18 21.31 -22.39
C SER A 462 12.01 20.99 -23.63
N PRO A 463 13.20 20.38 -23.52
CA PRO A 463 13.87 19.83 -24.70
C PRO A 463 12.91 18.84 -25.36
N GLN A 464 12.34 19.21 -26.49
CA GLN A 464 11.47 18.34 -27.28
C GLN A 464 12.35 17.41 -28.13
N PRO A 465 11.95 16.15 -28.31
CA PRO A 465 12.55 15.30 -29.34
C PRO A 465 12.37 15.95 -30.71
N GLU A 466 13.39 15.84 -31.58
CA GLU A 466 13.38 16.42 -32.93
C GLU A 466 12.13 15.95 -33.71
N GLY A 467 11.30 16.91 -34.16
CA GLY A 467 10.17 16.65 -35.07
C GLY A 467 8.78 17.03 -34.55
N GLU A 468 8.61 17.40 -33.28
CA GLU A 468 7.33 17.92 -32.76
C GLU A 468 7.24 19.46 -32.90
N GLU A 469 6.07 19.98 -33.24
CA GLU A 469 5.82 21.43 -33.25
C GLU A 469 6.10 22.03 -31.86
N PRO A 470 6.71 23.22 -31.78
CA PRO A 470 6.94 23.89 -30.51
C PRO A 470 5.60 24.10 -29.80
N LYS A 471 5.39 23.41 -28.68
CA LYS A 471 4.20 23.64 -27.86
C LYS A 471 4.17 25.11 -27.48
N VAL A 472 3.00 25.75 -27.57
CA VAL A 472 2.83 27.17 -27.22
C VAL A 472 3.31 27.39 -25.79
N VAL A 473 4.48 27.98 -25.64
CA VAL A 473 5.08 28.24 -24.34
C VAL A 473 4.53 29.55 -23.82
N TYR A 474 3.93 29.49 -22.63
CA TYR A 474 3.32 30.66 -22.01
C TYR A 474 4.40 31.67 -21.62
N ARG A 475 4.51 32.74 -22.42
CA ARG A 475 5.48 33.83 -22.26
C ARG A 475 4.74 35.17 -22.25
N ASP A 476 4.68 35.78 -21.07
CA ASP A 476 4.14 37.13 -20.87
C ASP A 476 5.14 37.96 -20.06
N GLY A 477 6.06 38.63 -20.77
CA GLY A 477 7.08 39.48 -20.17
C GLY A 477 6.52 40.67 -19.38
N LYS A 478 5.31 41.14 -19.70
CA LYS A 478 4.66 42.23 -18.96
C LYS A 478 4.25 41.78 -17.57
N ARG A 479 3.65 40.60 -17.45
CA ARG A 479 3.29 39.99 -16.15
C ARG A 479 4.52 39.71 -15.30
N VAL A 480 5.62 39.24 -15.90
CA VAL A 480 6.92 39.10 -15.21
C VAL A 480 7.35 40.45 -14.60
N LEU A 481 7.25 41.53 -15.37
CA LEU A 481 7.53 42.89 -14.90
C LEU A 481 6.47 43.48 -13.96
N GLU A 482 5.31 42.85 -13.76
CA GLU A 482 4.41 43.22 -12.66
C GLU A 482 4.90 42.59 -11.33
N CYS A 483 5.44 41.38 -11.41
CA CYS A 483 5.92 40.62 -10.25
C CYS A 483 7.25 41.15 -9.70
N LEU A 484 8.25 41.39 -10.56
CA LEU A 484 9.60 41.75 -10.08
C LEU A 484 9.65 43.10 -9.36
N PRO A 485 9.05 44.20 -9.85
CA PRO A 485 8.97 45.46 -9.12
C PRO A 485 8.06 45.38 -7.89
N ARG A 486 7.06 44.49 -7.89
CA ARG A 486 6.28 44.20 -6.68
C ARG A 486 7.13 43.51 -5.63
N ALA A 487 7.94 42.53 -5.99
CA ALA A 487 8.90 41.89 -5.09
C ALA A 487 9.91 42.91 -4.54
N LEU A 488 10.40 43.82 -5.39
CA LEU A 488 11.31 44.90 -4.98
C LEU A 488 10.69 45.80 -3.91
N ARG A 489 9.43 46.22 -4.09
CA ARG A 489 8.70 47.00 -3.07
C ARG A 489 8.49 46.24 -1.76
N VAL A 490 8.33 44.92 -1.81
CA VAL A 490 8.20 44.08 -0.61
C VAL A 490 9.55 43.95 0.11
N ALA A 491 10.65 43.82 -0.64
CA ALA A 491 12.01 43.78 -0.10
C ALA A 491 12.40 45.12 0.56
N ASP A 492 12.02 46.25 -0.03
CA ASP A 492 12.24 47.59 0.54
C ASP A 492 11.43 47.81 1.84
N ALA A 493 10.25 47.21 1.94
CA ALA A 493 9.43 47.23 3.15
C ALA A 493 9.93 46.30 4.27
N CYS A 494 11.05 45.59 4.09
CA CYS A 494 11.68 44.79 5.15
C CYS A 494 12.41 45.70 6.13
N MET A 495 12.10 45.60 7.42
CA MET A 495 12.73 46.41 8.48
C MET A 495 14.19 46.04 8.72
N ASP A 496 14.56 44.77 8.51
CA ASP A 496 15.94 44.30 8.65
C ASP A 496 16.70 44.57 7.34
N THR A 497 17.65 45.49 7.41
CA THR A 497 18.47 45.91 6.27
C THR A 497 19.31 44.78 5.68
N ALA A 498 19.84 43.87 6.50
CA ALA A 498 20.65 42.76 6.00
C ALA A 498 19.78 41.79 5.18
N VAL A 499 18.56 41.51 5.66
CA VAL A 499 17.57 40.69 4.93
C VAL A 499 17.08 41.41 3.67
N SER A 500 16.83 42.72 3.74
CA SER A 500 16.42 43.52 2.59
C SER A 500 17.46 43.49 1.47
N VAL A 501 18.75 43.71 1.82
CA VAL A 501 19.86 43.64 0.85
C VAL A 501 20.00 42.25 0.26
N GLU A 502 19.88 41.19 1.06
CA GLU A 502 19.90 39.81 0.54
C GLU A 502 18.77 39.58 -0.46
N LEU A 503 17.55 40.04 -0.17
CA LEU A 503 16.41 39.94 -1.08
C LEU A 503 16.63 40.75 -2.37
N PHE A 504 17.26 41.93 -2.31
CA PHE A 504 17.61 42.68 -3.51
C PHE A 504 18.59 41.91 -4.41
N ILE A 505 19.57 41.24 -3.82
CA ILE A 505 20.52 40.39 -4.57
C ILE A 505 19.80 39.17 -5.16
N GLU A 506 18.90 38.52 -4.41
CA GLU A 506 18.06 37.43 -4.92
C GLU A 506 17.22 37.90 -6.12
N ILE A 507 16.59 39.08 -6.03
CA ILE A 507 15.83 39.69 -7.12
C ILE A 507 16.73 40.01 -8.33
N LEU A 508 17.94 40.55 -8.10
CA LEU A 508 18.92 40.82 -9.16
C LEU A 508 19.26 39.54 -9.92
N ASN A 509 19.50 38.43 -9.21
CA ASN A 509 19.73 37.13 -9.83
C ASN A 509 18.53 36.69 -10.70
N ARG A 510 17.29 37.02 -10.31
CA ARG A 510 16.09 36.77 -11.15
C ARG A 510 16.04 37.65 -12.40
N TYR A 511 16.39 38.93 -12.29
CA TYR A 511 16.50 39.81 -13.47
C TYR A 511 17.57 39.30 -14.43
N VAL A 512 18.73 38.89 -13.92
CA VAL A 512 19.81 38.29 -14.75
C VAL A 512 19.30 37.03 -15.44
N TYR A 513 18.62 36.15 -14.71
CA TYR A 513 18.01 34.95 -15.29
C TYR A 513 17.07 35.29 -16.46
N TYR A 514 16.14 36.23 -16.29
CA TYR A 514 15.20 36.58 -17.37
C TYR A 514 15.88 37.28 -18.55
N PHE A 515 16.95 38.03 -18.29
CA PHE A 515 17.77 38.62 -19.33
C PHE A 515 18.45 37.54 -20.17
N ASP A 516 19.01 36.50 -19.54
CA ASP A 516 19.61 35.36 -20.25
C ASP A 516 18.60 34.57 -21.07
N GLN A 517 17.37 34.42 -20.55
CA GLN A 517 16.27 33.74 -21.25
C GLN A 517 15.64 34.60 -22.35
N GLN A 518 16.31 35.69 -22.77
CA GLN A 518 15.90 36.58 -23.86
C GLN A 518 14.51 37.20 -23.65
N ASN A 519 14.16 37.52 -22.39
CA ASN A 519 12.95 38.29 -22.13
C ASN A 519 13.16 39.76 -22.51
N GLU A 520 12.68 40.15 -23.69
CA GLU A 520 12.82 41.52 -24.24
C GLU A 520 12.26 42.62 -23.32
N SER A 521 11.33 42.27 -22.43
CA SER A 521 10.78 43.23 -21.47
C SER A 521 11.81 43.63 -20.40
N VAL A 522 12.74 42.73 -20.07
CA VAL A 522 13.78 42.98 -19.07
C VAL A 522 14.95 43.70 -19.73
N THR A 523 15.07 45.00 -19.45
CA THR A 523 16.14 45.84 -20.00
C THR A 523 17.34 46.00 -19.06
N ILE A 524 18.51 46.29 -19.63
CA ILE A 524 19.77 46.58 -18.92
C ILE A 524 19.60 47.72 -17.89
N LYS A 525 18.66 48.65 -18.13
CA LYS A 525 18.37 49.75 -17.21
C LYS A 525 17.91 49.25 -15.83
N TYR A 526 17.09 48.20 -15.77
CA TYR A 526 16.62 47.63 -14.51
C TYR A 526 17.75 46.92 -13.76
N LEU A 527 18.63 46.22 -14.49
CA LEU A 527 19.81 45.56 -13.92
C LEU A 527 20.76 46.58 -13.29
N ASN A 528 21.15 47.61 -14.05
CA ASN A 528 22.07 48.65 -13.56
C ASN A 528 21.47 49.42 -12.39
N GLY A 529 20.19 49.80 -12.46
CA GLY A 529 19.51 50.49 -11.36
C GLY A 529 19.46 49.66 -10.07
N LEU A 530 19.27 48.34 -10.18
CA LEU A 530 19.28 47.46 -9.00
C LEU A 530 20.69 47.23 -8.45
N ILE A 531 21.71 47.15 -9.32
CA ILE A 531 23.12 47.09 -8.91
C ILE A 531 23.51 48.35 -8.12
N GLU A 532 23.16 49.53 -8.63
CA GLU A 532 23.39 50.82 -7.97
C GLU A 532 22.66 50.90 -6.61
N LEU A 533 21.40 50.44 -6.56
CA LEU A 533 20.61 50.40 -5.33
C LEU A 533 21.27 49.50 -4.26
N ILE A 534 21.74 48.31 -4.65
CA ILE A 534 22.43 47.39 -3.73
C ILE A 534 23.74 48.00 -3.24
N GLN A 535 24.53 48.62 -4.14
CA GLN A 535 25.78 49.28 -3.78
C GLN A 535 25.56 50.42 -2.79
N SER A 536 24.55 51.26 -3.03
CA SER A 536 24.18 52.36 -2.14
C SER A 536 23.80 51.86 -0.74
N ASN A 537 22.94 50.82 -0.65
CA ASN A 537 22.55 50.22 0.62
C ASN A 537 23.72 49.53 1.35
N LEU A 538 24.65 48.92 0.62
CA LEU A 538 25.84 48.33 1.22
C LEU A 538 26.80 49.40 1.76
N GLN A 539 26.88 50.58 1.13
CA GLN A 539 27.75 51.68 1.54
C GLN A 539 27.16 52.51 2.71
N SER A 540 25.87 52.80 2.67
CA SER A 540 25.18 53.58 3.72
C SER A 540 25.18 52.88 5.09
N ASN A 541 25.23 51.55 5.11
CA ASN A 541 25.26 50.75 6.34
C ASN A 541 26.68 50.34 6.80
N GLN A 542 27.73 50.92 6.19
CA GLN A 542 29.14 50.79 6.61
C GLN A 542 29.60 51.93 7.55
N VAL A 543 28.68 52.78 8.01
CA VAL A 543 28.99 53.93 8.87
C VAL A 543 29.05 53.49 10.34
N ASP A 544 30.26 53.14 10.80
CA ASP A 544 30.78 53.24 12.18
C ASP A 544 32.04 52.36 12.41
N GLY A 545 32.87 52.13 11.38
CA GLY A 545 34.18 51.47 11.53
C GLY A 545 34.14 50.01 12.03
N SER A 546 32.97 49.50 12.40
CA SER A 546 32.68 48.12 12.75
C SER A 546 32.02 47.46 11.55
N ILE A 547 32.55 46.32 11.14
CA ILE A 547 31.92 45.50 10.11
C ILE A 547 30.60 45.02 10.71
N ASN A 548 29.46 45.50 10.19
CA ASN A 548 28.18 44.85 10.44
C ASN A 548 28.31 43.41 9.93
N SER A 549 28.57 42.47 10.85
CA SER A 549 28.82 41.06 10.53
C SER A 549 27.64 40.42 9.78
N SER A 550 26.43 40.94 9.99
CA SER A 550 25.21 40.56 9.27
C SER A 550 25.24 40.91 7.77
N LEU A 551 25.99 41.93 7.34
CA LEU A 551 26.10 42.36 5.94
C LEU A 551 27.27 41.69 5.18
N GLU A 552 28.16 40.97 5.86
CA GLU A 552 29.31 40.32 5.22
C GLU A 552 28.86 39.26 4.20
N ASN A 553 27.86 38.45 4.58
CA ASN A 553 27.32 37.40 3.72
C ASN A 553 26.63 37.97 2.45
N PRO A 554 25.69 38.93 2.56
CA PRO A 554 25.12 39.60 1.38
C PRO A 554 26.18 40.26 0.50
N LYS A 555 27.20 40.90 1.09
CA LYS A 555 28.30 41.50 0.33
C LYS A 555 29.07 40.47 -0.51
N ARG A 556 29.38 39.30 0.07
CA ARG A 556 30.04 38.19 -0.63
C ARG A 556 29.14 37.60 -1.72
N HIS A 557 27.84 37.47 -1.47
CA HIS A 557 26.87 37.01 -2.46
C HIS A 557 26.81 37.97 -3.65
N PHE A 558 26.69 39.27 -3.39
CA PHE A 558 26.68 40.30 -4.43
C PHE A 558 27.94 40.31 -5.29
N GLN A 559 29.13 40.16 -4.68
CA GLN A 559 30.39 40.06 -5.41
C GLN A 559 30.40 38.88 -6.40
N ARG A 560 29.92 37.70 -5.97
CA ARG A 560 29.79 36.53 -6.84
C ARG A 560 28.80 36.77 -7.98
N THR A 561 27.68 37.43 -7.71
CA THR A 561 26.72 37.82 -8.75
C THR A 561 27.37 38.77 -9.78
N LEU A 562 28.17 39.74 -9.35
CA LEU A 562 28.89 40.64 -10.26
C LEU A 562 29.95 39.91 -11.09
N GLU A 563 30.69 38.97 -10.49
CA GLU A 563 31.65 38.12 -11.21
C GLU A 563 30.95 37.28 -12.28
N TYR A 564 29.77 36.74 -11.96
CA TYR A 564 28.95 35.99 -12.90
C TYR A 564 28.39 36.84 -14.05
N ILE A 565 27.93 38.05 -13.75
CA ILE A 565 27.49 39.01 -14.78
C ILE A 565 28.66 39.39 -15.69
N LYS A 566 29.88 39.54 -15.15
CA LYS A 566 31.08 39.85 -15.94
C LYS A 566 31.60 38.69 -16.78
N SER A 567 31.42 37.44 -16.33
CA SER A 567 31.92 36.26 -17.06
C SER A 567 31.05 35.88 -18.24
N ARG A 568 29.81 36.35 -18.26
CA ARG A 568 28.96 36.37 -19.45
C ARG A 568 29.21 37.69 -20.14
N ASP A 569 29.87 37.68 -21.29
CA ASP A 569 29.98 38.85 -22.16
C ASP A 569 28.56 39.30 -22.57
N LEU A 570 27.90 40.10 -21.74
CA LEU A 570 26.59 40.74 -21.95
C LEU A 570 26.75 42.14 -22.57
#